data_AF-A0A2A5FUN9-F1
#
_entry.id   AF-A0A2A5FUN9-F1
#
_cell.length_a   1.000
_cell.length_b   1.000
_cell.length_c   1.000
_cell.angle_alpha   90.00
_cell.angle_beta   90.00
_cell.angle_gamma   90.00
#
_symmetry.space_group_name_H-M   'P 1'
#
loop_
_entity.id
_entity.type
_entity.pdbx_description
1 polymer ?
#
loop_
_entity_poly.entity_id
_entity_poly.type
_entity_poly.pdbx_seq_one_letter_code
_entity_poly.pdbx_strand_id
1 'polypeptide(L)' 'MTDSQEDKYAYYTKVAWIIYALIVLTFIVVLVLFVAQDNEERFFYGIMPAAAAYVLRPMNKPFSKLIFKFTGASYPEKKE' A
#
# COMPACT_ATOMS: atom_id res chain seq x y z
N MET A 1 -8.17 -26.28 -10.33
CA MET A 1 -7.50 -25.19 -11.08
C MET A 1 -7.73 -23.80 -10.47
N THR A 2 -8.62 -23.66 -9.48
CA THR A 2 -8.94 -22.40 -8.77
C THR A 2 -7.90 -22.00 -7.71
N ASP A 3 -7.33 -22.97 -6.99
CA ASP A 3 -6.28 -22.75 -5.96
C ASP A 3 -5.11 -21.91 -6.49
N SER A 4 -4.62 -22.23 -7.69
CA SER A 4 -3.43 -21.58 -8.25
C SER A 4 -3.66 -20.12 -8.64
N GLN A 5 -4.92 -19.70 -8.83
CA GLN A 5 -5.27 -18.31 -9.16
C GLN A 5 -5.51 -17.49 -7.89
N GLU A 6 -6.12 -18.09 -6.87
CA GLU A 6 -6.29 -17.49 -5.54
C GLU A 6 -4.94 -17.23 -4.87
N ASP A 7 -4.04 -18.21 -4.91
CA ASP A 7 -2.68 -18.08 -4.39
C ASP A 7 -1.89 -16.97 -5.09
N LYS A 8 -2.01 -16.88 -6.42
CA LYS A 8 -1.38 -15.80 -7.20
C LYS A 8 -1.95 -14.44 -6.84
N TYR A 9 -3.27 -14.32 -6.71
CA TYR A 9 -3.91 -13.06 -6.33
C TYR A 9 -3.50 -12.63 -4.91
N ALA A 10 -3.46 -13.57 -3.95
CA ALA A 10 -3.00 -13.33 -2.59
C ALA A 10 -1.53 -12.89 -2.55
N TYR A 11 -0.67 -13.52 -3.35
CA TYR A 11 0.73 -13.14 -3.49
C TYR A 11 0.88 -11.72 -4.03
N TYR A 12 0.23 -11.39 -5.15
CA TYR A 12 0.31 -10.03 -5.73
C TYR A 12 -0.30 -8.96 -4.82
N THR A 13 -1.33 -9.31 -4.04
CA THR A 13 -1.88 -8.42 -3.02
C THR A 13 -0.82 -8.11 -1.96
N LYS A 14 -0.12 -9.12 -1.44
CA LYS A 14 0.99 -8.91 -0.48
C LYS A 14 2.08 -8.02 -1.07
N VAL A 15 2.48 -8.27 -2.31
CA VAL A 15 3.50 -7.46 -3.00
C VAL A 15 3.03 -6.01 -3.16
N ALA A 16 1.78 -5.78 -3.56
CA ALA A 16 1.22 -4.44 -3.68
C ALA A 16 1.22 -3.68 -2.33
N TRP A 17 0.92 -4.37 -1.23
CA TRP A 17 1.02 -3.80 0.12
C TRP A 17 2.45 -3.45 0.53
N ILE A 18 3.44 -4.28 0.17
CA ILE A 18 4.86 -3.99 0.42
C ILE A 18 5.28 -2.74 -0.35
N ILE A 19 4.93 -2.64 -1.64
CA ILE A 19 5.24 -1.48 -2.46
C ILE A 19 4.61 -0.21 -1.88
N TYR A 20 3.33 -0.28 -1.49
CA TYR A 20 2.63 0.83 -0.85
C TYR A 20 3.34 1.29 0.43
N ALA A 21 3.71 0.36 1.31
CA ALA A 21 4.42 0.67 2.54
C ALA A 21 5.79 1.31 2.29
N LEU A 22 6.53 0.83 1.29
CA LEU A 22 7.82 1.40 0.90
C LEU A 22 7.67 2.83 0.41
N ILE A 23 6.68 3.12 -0.43
CA ILE A 23 6.40 4.47 -0.92
C ILE A 23 6.10 5.42 0.25
N VAL A 24 5.23 4.99 1.18
CA VAL A 24 4.88 5.77 2.38
C VAL A 24 6.12 6.05 3.22
N LEU A 25 6.96 5.04 3.44
CA LEU A 25 8.21 5.18 4.19
C LEU A 25 9.15 6.17 3.50
N THR A 26 9.29 6.09 2.17
CA THR A 26 10.10 7.06 1.41
C THR A 26 9.58 8.48 1.58
N PHE A 27 8.26 8.70 1.53
CA PHE A 27 7.68 10.02 1.79
C PHE A 27 7.99 10.52 3.20
N ILE A 28 7.86 9.68 4.23
CA ILE A 28 8.20 10.05 5.62
C ILE A 28 9.67 10.45 5.71
N VAL A 29 10.59 9.66 5.13
CA VAL A 29 12.02 9.96 5.14
C VAL A 29 12.31 11.30 4.46
N VAL A 30 11.67 11.58 3.31
CA VAL A 30 11.84 12.85 2.61
C VAL A 30 11.35 14.02 3.46
N LEU A 31 10.16 13.90 4.05
CA LEU A 31 9.59 14.96 4.89
C LEU A 31 10.45 15.21 6.15
N VAL A 32 10.93 14.16 6.80
CA VAL A 32 11.73 14.28 8.03
C VAL A 32 13.14 14.80 7.76
N LEU A 33 13.80 14.38 6.68
CA LEU A 33 15.20 14.75 6.43
C LEU A 33 15.36 16.06 5.65
N PHE A 34 14.43 16.38 4.75
CA PHE A 34 14.59 17.52 3.84
C PHE A 34 13.59 18.66 4.08
N VAL A 35 12.45 18.39 4.72
CA VAL A 35 11.41 19.42 4.94
C VAL A 35 11.39 19.91 6.38
N ALA A 36 11.52 19.00 7.35
CA ALA A 36 11.47 19.35 8.77
C ALA A 36 12.65 20.24 9.18
N GLN A 37 12.36 21.42 9.73
CA GLN A 37 13.36 22.35 10.23
C GLN A 37 13.64 22.13 11.73
N ASP A 38 12.59 21.86 12.51
CA ASP A 38 12.68 21.68 13.96
C ASP A 38 12.33 20.25 14.43
N ASN A 39 12.68 19.94 15.68
CA ASN A 39 12.42 18.62 16.27
C ASN A 39 10.94 18.30 16.40
N GLU A 40 10.07 19.30 16.63
CA GLU A 40 8.63 19.09 16.65
C GLU A 40 8.11 18.66 15.27
N GLU A 41 8.54 19.32 14.20
CA GLU A 41 8.16 18.96 12.83
C GLU A 41 8.65 17.57 12.41
N ARG A 42 9.87 17.19 12.82
CA ARG A 42 10.38 15.82 12.60
C ARG A 42 9.52 14.77 13.28
N PHE A 43 9.05 15.06 14.49
CA PHE A 43 8.11 14.20 15.19
C PHE A 43 6.79 14.12 14.42
N PHE A 44 6.17 15.26 14.08
CA PHE A 44 4.91 15.28 13.33
C PHE A 44 5.00 14.55 11.99
N TYR A 45 6.05 14.80 11.19
CA TYR A 45 6.25 14.13 9.90
C TYR A 45 6.64 12.65 10.04
N GLY A 46 7.13 12.21 11.20
CA GLY A 46 7.36 10.79 11.46
C GLY A 46 6.08 9.98 11.63
N ILE A 47 5.08 10.52 12.33
CA ILE A 47 3.85 9.80 12.73
C ILE A 47 2.64 10.16 11.88
N MET A 48 2.45 11.43 11.51
CA MET A 48 1.24 11.90 10.83
C MET A 48 1.09 11.28 9.43
N PRO A 49 2.13 11.19 8.58
CA PRO A 49 2.01 10.55 7.28
C PRO A 49 1.79 9.03 7.39
N ALA A 50 2.34 8.38 8.42
CA ALA A 50 2.06 6.97 8.69
C ALA A 50 0.58 6.75 9.07
N ALA A 51 0.03 7.61 9.93
CA ALA A 51 -1.39 7.58 10.27
C ALA A 51 -2.28 7.89 9.06
N ALA A 52 -1.93 8.90 8.26
CA ALA A 52 -2.64 9.24 7.03
C ALA A 52 -2.60 8.08 6.02
N ALA A 53 -1.48 7.37 5.87
CA ALA A 53 -1.36 6.21 5.01
C ALA A 53 -2.23 5.03 5.47
N TYR A 54 -2.49 4.90 6.77
CA TYR A 54 -3.43 3.90 7.28
C TYR A 54 -4.89 4.29 7.01
N VAL A 55 -5.25 5.56 7.24
CA VAL A 55 -6.61 6.07 6.99
C VAL A 55 -6.94 6.06 5.49
N LEU A 56 -5.99 6.51 4.66
CA LEU A 56 -6.10 6.54 3.20
C LEU A 56 -5.67 5.22 2.57
N ARG A 57 -5.66 4.13 3.34
CA ARG A 57 -5.30 2.83 2.79
C ARG A 57 -6.21 2.52 1.60
N PRO A 58 -5.64 2.11 0.47
CA PRO A 58 -6.42 1.86 -0.72
C PRO A 58 -7.41 0.71 -0.47
N MET A 59 -8.67 0.95 -0.78
CA MET A 59 -9.74 -0.04 -0.64
C MET A 59 -9.49 -1.23 -1.59
N ASN A 60 -10.08 -2.39 -1.29
CA ASN A 60 -9.90 -3.61 -2.08
C ASN A 60 -10.22 -3.44 -3.57
N LYS A 61 -11.19 -2.57 -3.93
CA LYS A 61 -11.60 -2.32 -5.33
C LYS A 61 -10.53 -1.64 -6.21
N PRO A 62 -9.98 -0.47 -5.84
CA PRO A 62 -8.90 0.14 -6.63
C PRO A 62 -7.64 -0.74 -6.67
N PHE A 63 -7.31 -1.44 -5.57
CA PHE A 63 -6.17 -2.34 -5.52
C PHE A 63 -6.34 -3.57 -6.41
N SER A 64 -7.51 -4.22 -6.38
CA SER A 64 -7.77 -5.37 -7.24
C SER A 64 -7.74 -4.99 -8.72
N LYS A 65 -8.21 -3.79 -9.09
CA LYS A 65 -8.13 -3.27 -10.46
C LYS A 65 -6.69 -3.03 -10.91
N LEU A 66 -5.84 -2.52 -10.02
CA LEU A 66 -4.41 -2.32 -10.30
C LEU A 66 -3.68 -3.67 -10.43
N ILE A 67 -3.92 -4.60 -9.50
CA ILE A 67 -3.36 -5.95 -9.56
C ILE A 67 -3.77 -6.63 -10.87
N PHE A 68 -5.06 -6.62 -11.21
CA PHE A 68 -5.55 -7.18 -12.46
C PHE A 68 -4.90 -6.52 -13.69
N LYS A 69 -4.77 -5.19 -13.71
CA LYS A 69 -4.14 -4.46 -14.82
C LYS A 69 -2.66 -4.84 -15.01
N PHE A 70 -1.91 -5.03 -13.92
CA PHE A 70 -0.46 -5.26 -13.99
C PHE A 70 -0.07 -6.75 -14.02
N THR A 71 -0.91 -7.65 -13.51
CA THR A 71 -0.56 -9.07 -13.38
C THR A 71 -1.56 -10.01 -14.05
N GLY A 72 -2.71 -9.51 -14.50
CA GLY A 72 -3.80 -10.33 -15.06
C GLY A 72 -4.51 -11.21 -14.02
N ALA A 73 -4.10 -11.17 -12.75
CA ALA A 73 -4.74 -11.94 -11.68
C ALA A 73 -6.04 -11.24 -11.25
N SER A 74 -7.17 -11.92 -11.41
CA SER A 74 -8.47 -11.41 -10.97
C SER A 74 -8.67 -11.68 -9.47
N TYR A 75 -9.46 -10.80 -8.84
CA TYR A 75 -10.02 -11.09 -7.52
C TYR A 75 -10.82 -12.40 -7.61
N PRO A 76 -10.72 -13.33 -6.63
CA PRO A 76 -11.60 -14.47 -6.59
C PRO A 76 -13.04 -13.97 -6.45
N GLU A 77 -13.85 -14.13 -7.49
CA GLU A 77 -15.29 -13.96 -7.36
C GLU A 77 -15.75 -14.95 -6.30
N LYS A 78 -16.12 -14.43 -5.12
CA LYS A 78 -16.96 -15.20 -4.20
C LYS A 78 -18.21 -15.55 -5.00
N LYS A 79 -18.34 -16.81 -5.40
CA LYS A 79 -19.64 -17.38 -5.71
C LYS A 79 -20.44 -17.29 -4.42
N GLU A 80 -21.35 -16.31 -4.35
CA GLU A 80 -22.47 -16.39 -3.42
C GLU A 80 -23.32 -17.62 -3.75
#